data_AF-A0A1B6HJL4-F1
#
_entry.id   AF-A0A1B6HJL4-F1
#
_cell.length_a   1.000
_cell.length_b   1.000
_cell.length_c   1.000
_cell.angle_alpha   90.00
_cell.angle_beta   90.00
_cell.angle_gamma   90.00
#
_symmetry.space_group_name_H-M   'P 1'
#
loop_
_entity.id
_entity.type
_entity.pdbx_description
1 polymer ?
#
loop_
_entity_poly.entity_id
_entity_poly.type
_entity_poly.pdbx_seq_one_letter_code
_entity_poly.pdbx_strand_id
1 'polypeptide(L)'
;GWSYIFYITGIVGLIWCAVWLTVVKDKPEDDPHISTEELKYLRENLDCGPNDSIPKHIIYPWDKFVTSLPVFSIVVAHTCMSFGFISLVVGVPLFLKDTHNYPLDSSRTGLMSFLPYLVLAVLMPVAGTLADWLRNSEVLTTTQVRKTFICSTFISQAILVLLAGHLNSLNGSLLCLVLAIGLSAFAWAAFSVNHLDIAPQYASVLMGLSNTFACVSSFLGA
;
A
#
# COMPACT_ATOMS: atom_id res chain seq x y z
N GLY A 1 -15.29 -20.25 -19.37
CA GLY A 1 -14.93 -21.36 -18.46
C GLY A 1 -13.79 -20.91 -17.56
N TRP A 2 -13.81 -21.30 -16.28
CA TRP A 2 -12.88 -20.82 -15.24
C TRP A 2 -11.39 -20.99 -15.61
N SER A 3 -11.04 -22.03 -16.36
CA SER A 3 -9.67 -22.28 -16.88
C SER A 3 -9.12 -21.15 -17.75
N TYR A 4 -9.98 -20.44 -18.51
CA TYR A 4 -9.52 -19.32 -19.36
C TYR A 4 -8.93 -18.17 -18.57
N ILE A 5 -9.36 -17.97 -17.32
CA ILE A 5 -8.82 -16.92 -16.45
C ILE A 5 -7.33 -17.17 -16.20
N PHE A 6 -6.93 -18.42 -15.93
CA PHE A 6 -5.54 -18.81 -15.72
C PHE A 6 -4.68 -18.70 -16.98
N TYR A 7 -5.22 -19.09 -18.14
CA TYR A 7 -4.48 -18.97 -19.39
C TYR A 7 -4.23 -17.51 -19.75
N ILE A 8 -5.25 -16.64 -19.63
CA ILE A 8 -5.13 -15.22 -19.94
C ILE A 8 -4.15 -14.54 -18.98
N THR A 9 -4.31 -14.70 -17.66
CA THR A 9 -3.41 -14.07 -16.68
C THR A 9 -2.00 -14.62 -16.77
N GLY A 10 -1.83 -15.91 -17.04
CA GLY A 10 -0.53 -16.55 -17.24
C GLY A 10 0.22 -16.01 -18.46
N ILE A 11 -0.45 -15.90 -19.62
CA ILE A 11 0.16 -15.35 -20.83
C ILE A 11 0.56 -13.88 -20.62
N VAL A 12 -0.31 -13.08 -20.02
CA VAL A 12 0.00 -11.67 -19.69
C VAL A 12 1.21 -11.59 -18.76
N GLY A 13 1.30 -12.47 -17.75
CA GLY A 13 2.45 -12.54 -16.85
C GLY A 13 3.75 -12.92 -17.56
N LEU A 14 3.71 -13.86 -18.52
CA LEU A 14 4.87 -14.23 -19.33
C LEU A 14 5.34 -13.09 -20.23
N ILE A 15 4.41 -12.38 -20.86
CA ILE A 15 4.72 -11.18 -21.67
C ILE A 15 5.38 -10.12 -20.78
N TRP A 16 4.81 -9.84 -19.60
CA TRP A 16 5.38 -8.89 -18.66
C TRP A 16 6.79 -9.29 -18.19
N CYS A 17 7.00 -10.58 -17.89
CA CYS A 17 8.32 -11.10 -17.51
C CYS A 17 9.37 -10.90 -18.63
N ALA A 18 9.00 -11.18 -19.88
CA ALA A 18 9.88 -10.95 -21.02
C ALA A 18 10.25 -9.46 -21.19
N VAL A 19 9.28 -8.56 -21.02
CA VAL A 19 9.53 -7.11 -21.02
C VAL A 19 10.44 -6.71 -19.86
N TRP A 20 10.18 -7.21 -18.66
CA TRP A 20 10.98 -6.90 -17.46
C TRP A 20 12.46 -7.29 -17.65
N LEU A 21 12.74 -8.51 -18.14
CA LEU A 21 14.10 -9.01 -18.35
C LEU A 21 14.89 -8.23 -19.41
N THR A 22 14.19 -7.60 -20.35
CA THR A 22 14.83 -6.80 -21.41
C THR A 22 15.06 -5.35 -21.00
N VAL A 23 14.09 -4.75 -20.31
CA VAL A 23 14.07 -3.32 -19.98
C VAL A 23 14.76 -3.00 -18.65
N VAL A 24 14.54 -3.79 -17.59
CA VAL A 24 14.99 -3.43 -16.24
C VAL A 24 16.46 -3.80 -16.02
N LYS A 25 17.21 -2.89 -15.38
CA LYS A 25 18.61 -3.07 -14.98
C LYS A 25 18.77 -2.80 -13.49
N ASP A 26 19.72 -3.48 -12.86
CA ASP A 26 19.95 -3.38 -11.41
C ASP A 26 20.64 -2.07 -11.01
N LYS A 27 21.43 -1.48 -11.92
CA LYS A 27 22.12 -0.21 -11.70
C LYS A 27 21.81 0.77 -12.84
N PRO A 28 21.73 2.08 -12.54
CA PRO A 28 21.61 3.12 -13.57
C PRO A 28 22.75 3.08 -14.59
N GLU A 29 23.94 2.63 -14.17
CA GLU A 29 25.15 2.56 -15.02
C GLU A 29 25.08 1.46 -16.09
N ASP A 30 24.26 0.43 -15.86
CA ASP A 30 24.09 -0.70 -16.75
C ASP A 30 22.97 -0.46 -17.78
N ASP A 31 22.28 0.68 -17.70
CA ASP A 31 21.22 1.06 -18.64
C ASP A 31 21.81 1.75 -19.89
N PRO A 32 21.65 1.16 -21.10
CA PRO A 32 22.15 1.76 -22.33
C PRO A 32 21.37 3.01 -22.78
N HIS A 33 20.19 3.30 -22.21
CA HIS A 33 19.34 4.42 -22.61
C HIS A 33 19.44 5.64 -21.67
N ILE A 34 20.23 5.56 -20.60
CA ILE A 34 20.35 6.65 -19.62
C ILE A 34 21.12 7.84 -20.21
N SER A 35 20.61 9.06 -19.98
CA SER A 35 21.33 10.27 -20.36
C SER A 35 22.50 10.56 -19.41
N THR A 36 23.54 11.21 -19.92
CA THR A 36 24.71 11.58 -19.12
C THR A 36 24.36 12.54 -17.98
N GLU A 37 23.40 13.42 -18.21
CA GLU A 37 22.88 14.41 -17.28
C GLU A 37 22.10 13.73 -16.15
N GLU A 38 21.24 12.78 -16.47
CA GLU A 38 20.49 11.99 -15.49
C GLU A 38 21.41 11.11 -14.66
N LEU A 39 22.37 10.42 -15.29
CA LEU A 39 23.34 9.60 -14.57
C LEU A 39 24.18 10.44 -13.59
N LYS A 40 24.57 11.66 -13.99
CA LYS A 40 25.25 12.60 -13.10
C LYS A 40 24.35 13.04 -11.96
N TYR A 41 23.11 13.44 -12.25
CA TYR A 41 22.13 13.82 -11.22
C TYR A 41 21.90 12.71 -10.19
N LEU A 42 21.72 11.48 -10.66
CA LEU A 42 21.52 10.31 -9.78
C LEU A 42 22.76 10.03 -8.93
N ARG A 43 23.98 10.12 -9.48
CA ARG A 43 25.22 9.96 -8.70
C ARG A 43 25.42 11.04 -7.65
N GLU A 44 24.95 12.25 -7.89
CA GLU A 44 25.07 13.37 -6.95
C GLU A 44 24.00 13.34 -5.84
N ASN A 45 22.84 12.72 -6.09
CA ASN A 45 21.69 12.75 -5.18
C ASN A 45 21.36 11.41 -4.52
N LEU A 46 21.85 10.28 -5.05
CA LEU A 46 21.80 9.01 -4.35
C LEU A 46 22.99 8.94 -3.39
N ASP A 47 22.74 8.63 -2.12
CA ASP A 47 23.78 8.34 -1.11
C ASP A 47 24.66 7.11 -1.44
N CYS A 48 24.56 6.58 -2.66
CA CYS A 48 25.40 5.51 -3.19
C CYS A 48 26.62 6.14 -3.87
N GLY A 49 27.67 6.41 -3.09
CA GLY A 49 28.92 6.93 -3.63
C GLY A 49 29.52 6.01 -4.72
N PRO A 50 30.46 6.51 -5.55
CA PRO A 50 31.02 5.79 -6.71
C PRO A 50 31.79 4.49 -6.37
N ASN A 51 31.86 4.10 -5.10
CA ASN A 51 32.50 2.89 -4.59
C ASN A 51 31.62 2.07 -3.63
N ASP A 52 30.34 2.41 -3.46
CA ASP A 52 29.40 1.54 -2.71
C ASP A 52 29.00 0.36 -3.60
N SER A 53 29.93 -0.58 -3.74
CA SER A 53 29.53 -1.97 -3.90
C SER A 53 28.56 -2.25 -2.74
N ILE A 54 27.28 -2.50 -3.04
CA ILE A 54 26.34 -3.11 -2.09
C ILE A 54 27.16 -4.14 -1.31
N PRO A 55 27.36 -3.98 0.01
CA PRO A 55 28.24 -4.87 0.74
C PRO A 55 27.77 -6.29 0.45
N LYS A 56 28.63 -7.14 -0.13
CA LYS A 56 28.29 -8.54 -0.43
C LYS A 56 27.75 -9.27 0.81
N HIS A 57 28.03 -8.72 1.99
CA HIS A 57 27.42 -9.09 3.24
C HIS A 57 27.01 -7.83 4.03
N ILE A 58 25.71 -7.50 4.02
CA ILE A 58 25.14 -6.54 4.97
C ILE A 58 24.96 -7.30 6.30
N ILE A 59 25.57 -6.81 7.37
CA ILE A 59 25.35 -7.36 8.72
C ILE A 59 24.17 -6.59 9.32
N TYR A 60 23.06 -7.29 9.53
CA TYR A 60 21.84 -6.70 10.05
C TYR A 60 21.91 -6.53 11.58
N PRO A 61 21.74 -5.30 12.11
CA PRO A 61 21.74 -5.07 13.56
C PRO A 61 20.36 -5.39 14.15
N TRP A 62 20.01 -6.68 14.21
CA TRP A 62 18.70 -7.16 14.68
C TRP A 62 18.30 -6.60 16.04
N ASP A 63 19.24 -6.53 16.99
CA ASP A 63 19.01 -5.97 18.33
C ASP A 63 18.53 -4.51 18.27
N LYS A 64 19.10 -3.73 17.35
CA LYS A 64 18.71 -2.32 17.16
C LYS A 64 17.38 -2.19 16.46
N PHE A 65 16.99 -3.13 15.60
CA PHE A 65 15.67 -3.11 14.97
C PHE A 65 14.56 -3.38 15.98
N VAL A 66 14.73 -4.39 16.84
CA VAL A 66 13.71 -4.75 17.84
C VAL A 66 13.61 -3.75 18.99
N THR A 67 14.68 -3.00 19.29
CA THR A 67 14.69 -1.95 20.32
C THR A 67 14.33 -0.56 19.80
N SER A 68 14.25 -0.37 18.48
CA SER A 68 13.95 0.93 17.87
C SER A 68 12.46 1.25 17.91
N LEU A 69 12.11 2.33 18.62
CA LEU A 69 10.73 2.81 18.74
C LEU A 69 10.10 3.16 17.37
N PRO A 70 10.81 3.81 16.41
CA PRO A 70 10.29 4.01 15.07
C PRO A 70 9.95 2.72 14.32
N VAL A 71 10.80 1.69 14.41
CA VAL A 71 10.57 0.38 13.77
C VAL A 71 9.33 -0.28 14.36
N PHE A 72 9.22 -0.32 15.68
CA PHE A 72 8.04 -0.86 16.36
C PHE A 72 6.76 -0.11 15.96
N SER A 73 6.82 1.22 15.89
CA SER A 73 5.69 2.06 15.49
C SER A 73 5.20 1.74 14.06
N ILE A 74 6.12 1.52 13.11
CA ILE A 74 5.75 1.11 11.75
C ILE A 74 5.11 -0.28 11.73
N VAL A 75 5.68 -1.24 12.45
CA VAL A 75 5.15 -2.62 12.48
C VAL A 75 3.73 -2.63 13.02
N VAL A 76 3.47 -1.94 14.13
CA VAL A 76 2.13 -1.81 14.71
C VAL A 76 1.19 -1.10 13.73
N ALA A 77 1.60 0.02 13.16
CA ALA A 77 0.77 0.77 12.21
C ALA A 77 0.41 -0.07 10.96
N HIS A 78 1.37 -0.78 10.39
CA HIS A 78 1.16 -1.66 9.24
C HIS A 78 0.24 -2.83 9.60
N THR A 79 0.42 -3.44 10.78
CA THR A 79 -0.44 -4.52 11.27
C THR A 79 -1.89 -4.06 11.43
N CYS A 80 -2.11 -2.93 12.10
CA CYS A 80 -3.46 -2.37 12.29
C CYS A 80 -4.10 -1.96 10.96
N MET A 81 -3.33 -1.40 10.04
CA MET A 81 -3.81 -1.00 8.72
C MET A 81 -4.25 -2.20 7.89
N SER A 82 -3.43 -3.25 7.84
CA SER A 82 -3.73 -4.46 7.08
C SER A 82 -4.91 -5.22 7.68
N PHE A 83 -4.98 -5.31 9.02
CA PHE A 83 -6.14 -5.87 9.72
C PHE A 83 -7.43 -5.09 9.43
N GLY A 84 -7.40 -3.77 9.53
CA GLY A 84 -8.55 -2.92 9.25
C GLY A 84 -9.00 -3.01 7.80
N PHE A 85 -8.04 -3.02 6.86
CA PHE A 85 -8.32 -3.16 5.43
C PHE A 85 -9.00 -4.49 5.11
N ILE A 86 -8.45 -5.62 5.57
CA ILE A 86 -9.07 -6.93 5.29
C ILE A 86 -10.43 -7.06 5.96
N SER A 87 -10.58 -6.57 7.19
CA SER A 87 -11.85 -6.59 7.93
C SER A 87 -12.94 -5.82 7.20
N LEU A 88 -12.61 -4.67 6.60
CA LEU A 88 -13.56 -3.91 5.77
C LEU A 88 -13.89 -4.67 4.50
N VAL A 89 -12.89 -5.17 3.77
CA VAL A 89 -13.08 -5.88 2.49
C VAL A 89 -13.96 -7.12 2.66
N VAL A 90 -13.70 -7.94 3.68
CA VAL A 90 -14.50 -9.13 4.01
C VAL A 90 -15.84 -8.73 4.62
N GLY A 91 -15.85 -7.68 5.43
CA GLY A 91 -17.04 -7.18 6.13
C GLY A 91 -18.09 -6.59 5.20
N VAL A 92 -17.74 -5.94 4.07
CA VAL A 92 -18.72 -5.37 3.13
C VAL A 92 -19.74 -6.40 2.63
N PRO A 93 -19.35 -7.52 1.98
CA PRO A 93 -20.33 -8.47 1.48
C PRO A 93 -21.15 -9.12 2.60
N LEU A 94 -20.53 -9.39 3.77
CA LEU A 94 -21.23 -9.94 4.93
C LEU A 94 -22.28 -8.96 5.48
N PHE A 95 -21.90 -7.69 5.65
CA PHE A 95 -22.79 -6.64 6.12
C PHE A 95 -24.00 -6.45 5.19
N LEU A 96 -23.79 -6.45 3.87
CA LEU A 96 -24.88 -6.31 2.90
C LEU A 96 -25.81 -7.53 2.91
N LYS A 97 -25.26 -8.73 3.10
CA LYS A 97 -26.04 -9.96 3.25
C LYS A 97 -26.87 -9.93 4.52
N ASP A 98 -26.26 -9.68 5.66
CA ASP A 98 -26.89 -9.84 6.98
C ASP A 98 -27.85 -8.68 7.31
N THR A 99 -27.50 -7.44 6.96
CA THR A 99 -28.31 -6.25 7.28
C THR A 99 -29.37 -5.97 6.22
N HIS A 100 -29.06 -6.19 4.95
CA HIS A 100 -29.94 -5.81 3.83
C HIS A 100 -30.50 -7.00 3.04
N ASN A 101 -30.29 -8.24 3.51
CA ASN A 101 -30.73 -9.47 2.84
C ASN A 101 -30.30 -9.54 1.36
N TYR A 102 -29.13 -8.99 1.04
CA TYR A 102 -28.64 -8.96 -0.33
C TYR A 102 -28.19 -10.35 -0.80
N PRO A 103 -28.70 -10.88 -1.93
CA PRO A 103 -28.33 -12.19 -2.42
C PRO A 103 -26.90 -12.18 -3.01
N LEU A 104 -25.99 -12.92 -2.38
CA LEU A 104 -24.58 -13.01 -2.78
C LEU A 104 -24.37 -13.67 -4.16
N ASP A 105 -25.31 -14.47 -4.64
CA ASP A 105 -25.22 -15.20 -5.93
C ASP A 105 -25.55 -14.33 -7.16
N SER A 106 -25.89 -13.06 -6.96
CA SER A 106 -26.16 -12.13 -8.05
C SER A 106 -24.88 -11.81 -8.83
N SER A 107 -24.95 -11.75 -10.16
CA SER A 107 -23.89 -11.21 -11.04
C SER A 107 -23.44 -9.79 -10.66
N ARG A 108 -24.26 -9.08 -9.90
CA ARG A 108 -24.00 -7.75 -9.33
C ARG A 108 -23.01 -7.75 -8.17
N THR A 109 -22.83 -8.87 -7.46
CA THR A 109 -21.87 -9.00 -6.36
C THR A 109 -20.45 -8.75 -6.85
N GLY A 110 -20.09 -9.27 -8.02
CA GLY A 110 -18.76 -9.02 -8.62
C GLY A 110 -18.50 -7.54 -8.91
N LEU A 111 -19.52 -6.80 -9.38
CA LEU A 111 -19.41 -5.36 -9.61
C LEU A 111 -19.26 -4.58 -8.29
N MET A 112 -19.98 -4.98 -7.25
CA MET A 112 -19.88 -4.37 -5.92
C MET A 112 -18.55 -4.66 -5.24
N SER A 113 -18.00 -5.87 -5.41
CA SER A 113 -16.68 -6.23 -4.89
C SER A 113 -15.55 -5.50 -5.63
N PHE A 114 -15.73 -5.14 -6.90
CA PHE A 114 -14.75 -4.36 -7.67
C PHE A 114 -14.71 -2.87 -7.30
N LEU A 115 -15.88 -2.28 -7.00
CA LEU A 115 -16.03 -0.85 -6.73
C LEU A 115 -15.07 -0.29 -5.64
N PRO A 116 -14.85 -0.91 -4.47
CA PRO A 116 -13.91 -0.40 -3.49
C PRO A 116 -12.47 -0.36 -4.01
N TYR A 117 -12.05 -1.36 -4.79
CA TYR A 117 -10.72 -1.38 -5.41
C TYR A 117 -10.58 -0.33 -6.51
N LEU A 118 -11.65 -0.03 -7.25
CA LEU A 118 -11.65 1.05 -8.23
C LEU A 118 -11.44 2.42 -7.55
N VAL A 119 -12.18 2.69 -6.47
CA VAL A 119 -12.03 3.95 -5.71
C VAL A 119 -10.64 4.04 -5.10
N LEU A 120 -10.14 2.93 -4.54
CA LEU A 120 -8.76 2.84 -4.03
C LEU A 120 -7.73 3.16 -5.12
N ALA A 121 -7.87 2.59 -6.32
CA ALA A 121 -6.97 2.80 -7.44
C ALA A 121 -6.94 4.27 -7.91
N VAL A 122 -8.08 4.96 -7.87
CA VAL A 122 -8.17 6.39 -8.22
C VAL A 122 -7.59 7.28 -7.11
N LEU A 123 -7.86 6.97 -5.85
CA LEU A 123 -7.41 7.78 -4.72
C LEU A 123 -5.92 7.60 -4.42
N MET A 124 -5.30 6.47 -4.79
CA MET A 124 -3.90 6.19 -4.47
C MET A 124 -2.92 7.19 -5.13
N PRO A 125 -3.01 7.50 -6.44
CA PRO A 125 -2.21 8.58 -7.04
C PRO A 125 -2.51 9.96 -6.44
N VAL A 126 -3.77 10.24 -6.10
CA VAL A 126 -4.18 11.51 -5.49
C VAL A 126 -3.54 11.68 -4.12
N ALA A 127 -3.54 10.63 -3.30
CA ALA A 127 -2.88 10.62 -2.00
C ALA A 127 -1.36 10.80 -2.14
N GLY A 128 -0.71 10.12 -3.10
CA GLY A 128 0.72 10.26 -3.36
C GLY A 128 1.10 11.68 -3.76
N THR A 129 0.44 12.22 -4.79
CA THR A 129 0.67 13.59 -5.26
C THR A 129 0.39 14.65 -4.20
N LEU A 130 -0.64 14.47 -3.37
CA LEU A 130 -0.91 15.36 -2.25
C LEU A 130 0.18 15.29 -1.18
N ALA A 131 0.69 14.08 -0.86
CA ALA A 131 1.78 13.91 0.09
C ALA A 131 3.06 14.61 -0.39
N ASP A 132 3.39 14.47 -1.67
CA ASP A 132 4.55 15.11 -2.27
C ASP A 132 4.37 16.63 -2.32
N TRP A 133 3.18 17.13 -2.68
CA TRP A 133 2.89 18.56 -2.67
C TRP A 133 3.02 19.17 -1.27
N LEU A 134 2.45 18.53 -0.24
CA LEU A 134 2.53 19.00 1.16
C LEU A 134 3.98 19.08 1.68
N ARG A 135 4.82 18.15 1.22
CA ARG A 135 6.23 18.07 1.61
C ARG A 135 7.10 19.07 0.82
N ASN A 136 6.88 19.18 -0.49
CA ASN A 136 7.66 20.07 -1.37
C ASN A 136 7.31 21.55 -1.17
N SER A 137 6.08 21.85 -0.72
CA SER A 137 5.67 23.20 -0.32
C SER A 137 6.10 23.57 1.10
N GLU A 138 6.84 22.68 1.80
CA GLU A 138 7.30 22.84 3.18
C GLU A 138 6.19 23.15 4.20
N VAL A 139 4.93 22.84 3.86
CA VAL A 139 3.78 23.06 4.75
C VAL A 139 3.80 22.08 5.92
N LEU A 140 4.20 20.83 5.67
CA LEU A 140 4.32 19.78 6.67
C LEU A 140 5.64 19.01 6.52
N THR A 141 6.22 18.59 7.65
CA THR A 141 7.37 17.68 7.64
C THR A 141 6.97 16.27 7.20
N THR A 142 7.93 15.46 6.76
CA THR A 142 7.70 14.05 6.37
C THR A 142 6.92 13.28 7.43
N THR A 143 7.35 13.37 8.68
CA THR A 143 6.69 12.70 9.81
C THR A 143 5.28 13.24 10.08
N GLN A 144 5.05 14.54 9.91
CA GLN A 144 3.71 15.13 10.04
C GLN A 144 2.77 14.65 8.94
N VAL A 145 3.23 14.60 7.68
CA VAL A 145 2.44 14.05 6.56
C VAL A 145 2.09 12.59 6.85
N ARG A 146 3.06 11.75 7.21
CA ARG A 146 2.82 10.32 7.50
C ARG A 146 1.79 10.13 8.62
N LYS A 147 1.96 10.84 9.73
CA LYS A 147 1.05 10.75 10.90
C LYS A 147 -0.35 11.25 10.54
N THR A 148 -0.44 12.39 9.86
CA THR A 148 -1.74 12.99 9.51
C THR A 148 -2.53 12.09 8.58
N PHE A 149 -1.89 11.48 7.59
CA PHE A 149 -2.55 10.59 6.62
C PHE A 149 -3.03 9.30 7.27
N ILE A 150 -2.24 8.70 8.16
CA ILE A 150 -2.65 7.51 8.90
C ILE A 150 -3.83 7.85 9.84
N CYS A 151 -3.71 8.91 10.63
CA CYS A 151 -4.76 9.32 11.55
C CYS A 151 -6.06 9.71 10.82
N SER A 152 -5.97 10.50 9.74
CA SER A 152 -7.14 10.90 8.95
C SER A 152 -7.83 9.70 8.32
N THR A 153 -7.06 8.69 7.87
CA THR A 153 -7.62 7.44 7.34
C THR A 153 -8.40 6.70 8.43
N PHE A 154 -7.82 6.44 9.60
CA PHE A 154 -8.52 5.70 10.65
C PHE A 154 -9.76 6.45 11.17
N ILE A 155 -9.67 7.77 11.34
CA ILE A 155 -10.81 8.59 11.77
C ILE A 155 -11.92 8.56 10.72
N SER A 156 -11.58 8.77 9.44
CA SER A 156 -12.58 8.75 8.37
C SER A 156 -13.21 7.38 8.19
N GLN A 157 -12.43 6.30 8.29
CA GLN A 157 -12.95 4.93 8.27
C GLN A 157 -13.90 4.68 9.45
N ALA A 158 -13.55 5.06 10.66
CA ALA A 158 -14.41 4.91 11.83
C ALA A 158 -15.75 5.64 11.64
N ILE A 159 -15.72 6.90 11.18
CA ILE A 159 -16.92 7.68 10.92
C ILE A 159 -17.80 7.03 9.83
N LEU A 160 -17.20 6.60 8.72
CA LEU A 160 -17.92 6.02 7.60
C LEU A 160 -18.54 4.66 7.93
N VAL A 161 -17.84 3.83 8.70
CA VAL A 161 -18.36 2.54 9.17
C VAL A 161 -19.52 2.75 10.15
N LEU A 162 -19.38 3.68 11.09
CA LEU A 162 -20.47 4.03 12.01
C LEU A 162 -21.68 4.57 11.24
N LEU A 163 -21.46 5.42 10.24
CA LEU A 163 -22.53 5.93 9.39
C LEU A 163 -23.21 4.81 8.60
N ALA A 164 -22.44 3.87 8.02
CA ALA A 164 -22.98 2.72 7.31
C ALA A 164 -23.91 1.86 8.20
N GLY A 165 -23.59 1.71 9.48
CA GLY A 165 -24.41 0.97 10.44
C GLY A 165 -25.72 1.66 10.82
N HIS A 166 -25.81 2.99 10.69
CA HIS A 166 -27.04 3.75 11.00
C HIS A 166 -27.92 4.01 9.77
N LEU A 167 -27.41 3.72 8.56
CA LEU A 167 -28.14 3.93 7.32
C LEU A 167 -29.03 2.71 6.99
N ASN A 168 -30.33 2.95 6.85
CA ASN A 168 -31.30 1.93 6.43
C ASN A 168 -31.29 1.68 4.90
N SER A 169 -30.58 2.52 4.14
CA SER A 169 -30.52 2.43 2.67
C SER A 169 -29.32 1.62 2.22
N LEU A 170 -29.55 0.54 1.46
CA LEU A 170 -28.52 -0.34 0.89
C LEU A 170 -27.43 0.46 0.15
N ASN A 171 -27.83 1.38 -0.73
CA ASN A 171 -26.88 2.15 -1.55
C ASN A 171 -26.09 3.15 -0.69
N GLY A 172 -26.71 3.69 0.36
CA GLY A 172 -26.04 4.61 1.29
C GLY A 172 -24.96 3.91 2.09
N SER A 173 -25.28 2.74 2.66
CA SER A 173 -24.33 1.94 3.45
C SER A 173 -23.21 1.40 2.57
N LEU A 174 -23.52 0.92 1.36
CA LEU A 174 -22.52 0.50 0.38
C LEU A 174 -21.56 1.64 0.03
N LEU A 175 -22.07 2.84 -0.27
CA LEU A 175 -21.24 3.99 -0.60
C LEU A 175 -20.29 4.34 0.54
N CYS A 176 -20.79 4.36 1.78
CA CYS A 176 -19.96 4.64 2.96
C CYS A 176 -18.83 3.61 3.12
N LEU A 177 -19.13 2.32 2.97
CA LEU A 177 -18.13 1.25 3.08
C LEU A 177 -17.11 1.27 1.93
N VAL A 178 -17.55 1.54 0.71
CA VAL A 178 -16.69 1.71 -0.47
C VAL A 178 -15.74 2.89 -0.28
N LEU A 179 -16.25 4.02 0.21
CA LEU A 179 -15.42 5.19 0.53
C LEU A 179 -14.45 4.90 1.67
N ALA A 180 -14.86 4.14 2.70
CA ALA A 180 -13.97 3.75 3.80
C ALA A 180 -12.78 2.92 3.30
N ILE A 181 -13.02 1.97 2.39
CA ILE A 181 -11.94 1.20 1.76
C ILE A 181 -11.12 2.11 0.83
N GLY A 182 -11.75 2.95 0.02
CA GLY A 182 -11.05 3.87 -0.88
C GLY A 182 -10.08 4.81 -0.15
N LEU A 183 -10.49 5.35 1.00
CA LEU A 183 -9.66 6.25 1.82
C LEU A 183 -8.43 5.55 2.42
N SER A 184 -8.38 4.21 2.43
CA SER A 184 -7.16 3.49 2.78
C SER A 184 -5.98 3.84 1.86
N ALA A 185 -6.23 4.39 0.66
CA ALA A 185 -5.21 4.98 -0.21
C ALA A 185 -4.24 5.92 0.51
N PHE A 186 -4.74 6.77 1.42
CA PHE A 186 -3.93 7.73 2.15
C PHE A 186 -2.99 7.06 3.15
N ALA A 187 -3.49 6.05 3.85
CA ALA A 187 -2.69 5.21 4.73
C ALA A 187 -1.63 4.42 3.94
N TRP A 188 -1.98 3.86 2.78
CA TRP A 188 -1.03 3.18 1.88
C TRP A 188 0.12 4.10 1.42
N ALA A 189 -0.20 5.31 0.96
CA ALA A 189 0.78 6.32 0.55
C ALA A 189 1.69 6.78 1.71
N ALA A 190 1.19 6.74 2.94
CA ALA A 190 1.97 7.11 4.12
C ALA A 190 2.94 6.01 4.56
N PHE A 191 2.54 4.75 4.53
CA PHE A 191 3.37 3.66 5.08
C PHE A 191 4.40 3.11 4.07
N SER A 192 4.04 3.05 2.78
CA SER A 192 4.82 2.34 1.75
C SER A 192 6.27 2.84 1.64
N VAL A 193 6.44 4.15 1.79
CA VAL A 193 7.72 4.86 1.72
C VAL A 193 8.36 5.12 3.10
N ASN A 194 7.63 4.89 4.20
CA ASN A 194 8.12 5.17 5.57
C ASN A 194 9.34 4.31 5.94
N HIS A 195 9.43 3.09 5.39
CA HIS A 195 10.58 2.22 5.60
C HIS A 195 11.87 2.79 4.98
N LEU A 196 11.74 3.44 3.81
CA LEU A 196 12.83 4.16 3.16
C LEU A 196 13.21 5.42 3.95
N ASP A 197 12.21 6.13 4.51
CA ASP A 197 12.44 7.33 5.33
C ASP A 197 13.22 7.01 6.64
N ILE A 198 13.05 5.81 7.22
CA ILE A 198 13.74 5.41 8.46
C ILE A 198 15.13 4.83 8.20
N ALA A 199 15.25 3.91 7.25
CA ALA A 199 16.50 3.17 7.05
C ALA A 199 16.64 2.73 5.58
N PRO A 200 17.13 3.61 4.69
CA PRO A 200 17.21 3.34 3.25
C PRO A 200 17.91 2.02 2.91
N GLN A 201 19.06 1.74 3.56
CA GLN A 201 19.86 0.53 3.34
C GLN A 201 19.20 -0.77 3.86
N TYR A 202 18.26 -0.66 4.79
CA TYR A 202 17.60 -1.79 5.44
C TYR A 202 16.09 -1.85 5.15
N ALA A 203 15.59 -0.98 4.27
CA ALA A 203 14.16 -0.77 4.05
C ALA A 203 13.45 -2.05 3.58
N SER A 204 14.10 -2.87 2.75
CA SER A 204 13.56 -4.14 2.26
C SER A 204 13.34 -5.15 3.40
N VAL A 205 14.30 -5.27 4.31
CA VAL A 205 14.20 -6.17 5.47
C VAL A 205 13.15 -5.67 6.46
N LEU A 206 13.10 -4.36 6.72
CA LEU A 206 12.08 -3.78 7.58
C LEU A 206 10.66 -3.93 7.00
N MET A 207 10.51 -3.76 5.67
CA MET A 207 9.25 -4.00 4.98
C MET A 207 8.84 -5.46 5.05
N GLY A 208 9.77 -6.39 4.83
CA GLY A 208 9.50 -7.83 4.96
C GLY A 208 9.06 -8.23 6.38
N LEU A 209 9.73 -7.68 7.39
CA LEU A 209 9.39 -7.91 8.80
C LEU A 209 7.99 -7.36 9.11
N SER A 210 7.69 -6.11 8.75
CA SER A 210 6.36 -5.52 9.01
C SER A 210 5.26 -6.24 8.24
N ASN A 211 5.51 -6.64 6.99
CA ASN A 211 4.58 -7.41 6.18
C ASN A 211 4.27 -8.79 6.79
N THR A 212 5.24 -9.44 7.41
CA THR A 212 5.02 -10.74 8.08
C THR A 212 3.96 -10.61 9.18
N PHE A 213 4.10 -9.63 10.07
CA PHE A 213 3.11 -9.37 11.12
C PHE A 213 1.75 -8.95 10.54
N ALA A 214 1.75 -8.12 9.50
CA ALA A 214 0.54 -7.68 8.81
C ALA A 214 -0.21 -8.84 8.14
N CYS A 215 0.50 -9.81 7.55
CA CYS A 215 -0.11 -11.01 7.00
C CYS A 215 -0.73 -11.90 8.08
N VAL A 216 -0.03 -12.09 9.21
CA VAL A 216 -0.55 -12.86 10.35
C VAL A 216 -1.82 -12.22 10.90
N SER A 217 -1.83 -10.89 11.10
CA SER A 217 -3.04 -10.21 11.57
C SER A 217 -4.17 -10.29 10.55
N SER A 218 -3.88 -10.17 9.26
CA SER A 218 -4.90 -10.25 8.22
C SER A 218 -5.53 -11.63 8.14
N PHE A 219 -4.74 -12.68 8.34
CA PHE A 219 -5.24 -14.06 8.43
C PHE A 219 -6.18 -14.26 9.63
N LEU A 220 -5.89 -13.62 10.78
CA LEU A 220 -6.74 -13.68 11.96
C LEU A 220 -8.05 -12.86 11.82
N GLY A 221 -8.06 -11.85 10.93
CA GLY A 221 -9.21 -10.97 10.71
C GLY A 221 -10.10 -11.36 9.53
N ALA A 222 -9.65 -12.28 8.67
CA ALA A 222 -10.42 -12.82 7.55
C ALA A 222 -11.33 -13.97 7.99
#